data_AF-A0ABC8TFU2-F1
#
_entry.id   AF-A0ABC8TFU2-F1
#
_cell.length_a   1.000
_cell.length_b   1.000
_cell.length_c   1.000
_cell.angle_alpha   90.00
_cell.angle_beta   90.00
_cell.angle_gamma   90.00
#
_symmetry.space_group_name_H-M   'P 1'
#
loop_
_entity.id
_entity.type
_entity.pdbx_description
1 polymer ?
#
loop_
_entity_poly.entity_id
_entity_poly.type
_entity_poly.pdbx_seq_one_letter_code
_entity_poly.pdbx_strand_id
1 'polypeptide(L)'
;MDDSESSILMDIIDDSSTNRGYFPKFNFNYVNMLRFVKLNSFLSLLRELGSVSFDFSNLNSTRAKFLEFLNPNFKFQSTTRFPLSELYVCLDRGLVFREITVMLRVLGTPTKLLTENSIKEYFSSVERSVLCVTRLEQTVEPKVLFNRKVFEQEFKLGWKG
;
A
#
# COMPACT_ATOMS: atom_id res chain seq x y z
N MET A 1 -5.17 54.28 -8.06
CA MET A 1 -3.75 53.88 -8.00
C MET A 1 -3.63 53.05 -6.74
N ASP A 2 -3.88 51.76 -6.92
CA ASP A 2 -3.79 50.71 -5.92
C ASP A 2 -2.32 50.35 -5.75
N ASP A 3 -1.77 50.57 -4.57
CA ASP A 3 -0.47 50.04 -4.17
C ASP A 3 -0.57 49.62 -2.69
N SER A 4 -1.26 48.51 -2.44
CA SER A 4 -1.41 47.95 -1.08
C SER A 4 -1.53 46.42 -1.06
N GLU A 5 -0.89 45.72 -2.01
CA GLU A 5 -0.77 44.26 -1.98
C GLU A 5 0.68 43.81 -2.21
N SER A 6 1.58 44.15 -1.30
CA SER A 6 2.96 43.60 -1.33
C SER A 6 3.52 43.32 0.05
N SER A 7 2.81 42.52 0.85
CA SER A 7 3.31 42.07 2.16
C SER A 7 2.91 40.63 2.54
N ILE A 8 2.73 39.73 1.55
CA ILE A 8 2.47 38.29 1.83
C ILE A 8 3.44 37.41 1.03
N LEU A 9 4.74 37.76 0.97
CA LEU A 9 5.68 36.95 0.18
C LEU A 9 7.10 36.79 0.75
N MET A 10 7.38 37.17 1.99
CA MET A 10 8.72 36.92 2.56
C MET A 10 8.64 36.59 4.05
N ASP A 11 8.06 35.44 4.37
CA ASP A 11 8.38 34.70 5.61
C ASP A 11 8.13 33.20 5.44
N ILE A 12 8.46 32.64 4.26
CA ILE A 12 8.83 31.23 4.22
C ILE A 12 10.23 31.17 4.81
N ILE A 13 10.26 31.08 6.14
CA ILE A 13 11.46 30.82 6.92
C ILE A 13 12.13 29.59 6.31
N ASP A 14 13.25 29.86 5.64
CA ASP A 14 14.25 28.88 5.27
C ASP A 14 14.87 28.37 6.58
N ASP A 15 14.21 27.38 7.18
CA ASP A 15 14.73 26.64 8.33
C ASP A 15 15.88 25.74 7.85
N SER A 16 16.99 26.41 7.61
CA SER A 16 18.29 25.90 7.21
C SER A 16 19.01 25.28 8.42
N SER A 17 18.37 24.33 9.11
CA SER A 17 19.00 23.69 10.27
C SER A 17 18.89 22.17 10.38
N THR A 18 18.14 21.47 9.53
CA THR A 18 18.33 20.01 9.29
C THR A 18 17.82 19.58 7.91
N ASN A 19 18.62 19.79 6.87
CA ASN A 19 18.24 19.55 5.48
C ASN A 19 18.22 18.05 5.07
N ARG A 20 17.96 17.12 6.01
CA ARG A 20 17.94 15.68 5.75
C ARG A 20 16.50 15.20 5.52
N GLY A 21 16.21 14.65 4.34
CA GLY A 21 14.89 14.08 4.07
C GLY A 21 14.51 13.96 2.61
N TYR A 22 13.28 13.48 2.38
CA TYR A 22 12.68 13.39 1.05
C TYR A 22 12.17 14.73 0.52
N PHE A 23 12.38 14.97 -0.77
CA PHE A 23 11.85 16.12 -1.52
C PHE A 23 11.31 15.69 -2.90
N PRO A 24 10.32 16.40 -3.48
CA PRO A 24 9.55 17.49 -2.88
C PRO A 24 8.60 16.99 -1.79
N LYS A 25 8.36 17.79 -0.75
CA LYS A 25 7.50 17.43 0.39
C LYS A 25 6.08 17.04 -0.06
N PHE A 26 5.54 17.67 -1.10
CA PHE A 26 4.22 17.34 -1.65
C PHE A 26 4.13 15.89 -2.14
N ASN A 27 5.10 15.42 -2.91
CA ASN A 27 5.11 14.03 -3.40
C ASN A 27 5.28 13.06 -2.22
N PHE A 28 6.11 13.40 -1.25
CA PHE A 28 6.28 12.56 -0.05
C PHE A 28 4.96 12.46 0.73
N ASN A 29 4.25 13.57 0.93
CA ASN A 29 2.96 13.59 1.60
C ASN A 29 1.92 12.73 0.88
N TYR A 30 1.86 12.81 -0.46
CA TYR A 30 0.99 11.95 -1.26
C TYR A 30 1.31 10.46 -1.04
N VAL A 31 2.59 10.08 -1.12
CA VAL A 31 3.01 8.70 -0.92
C VAL A 31 2.72 8.22 0.50
N ASN A 32 2.85 9.09 1.49
CA ASN A 32 2.58 8.76 2.88
C ASN A 32 1.07 8.55 3.16
N MET A 33 0.18 8.97 2.26
CA MET A 33 -1.25 8.62 2.34
C MET A 33 -1.52 7.18 1.90
N LEU A 34 -0.65 6.60 1.06
CA LEU A 34 -0.79 5.23 0.57
C LEU A 34 -0.46 4.21 1.67
N ARG A 35 -0.98 2.99 1.48
CA ARG A 35 -0.83 1.85 2.39
C ARG A 35 0.26 0.92 1.86
N PHE A 36 1.35 0.86 2.62
CA PHE A 36 2.47 -0.02 2.33
C PHE A 36 2.61 -1.09 3.41
N VAL A 37 2.94 -2.30 2.98
CA VAL A 37 3.26 -3.43 3.86
C VAL A 37 4.52 -4.13 3.37
N LYS A 38 5.28 -4.75 4.28
CA LYS A 38 6.44 -5.55 3.88
C LYS A 38 5.98 -6.73 3.04
N LEU A 39 6.73 -7.05 1.98
CA LEU A 39 6.42 -8.17 1.08
C LEU A 39 6.25 -9.48 1.84
N ASN A 40 7.15 -9.81 2.76
CA ASN A 40 7.08 -11.05 3.53
C ASN A 40 5.82 -11.13 4.40
N SER A 41 5.40 -10.01 4.99
CA SER A 41 4.15 -9.95 5.76
C SER A 41 2.93 -10.15 4.86
N PHE A 42 2.93 -9.56 3.66
CA PHE A 42 1.85 -9.75 2.69
C PHE A 42 1.78 -11.18 2.17
N LEU A 43 2.91 -11.80 1.82
CA LEU A 43 2.95 -13.21 1.39
C LEU A 43 2.50 -14.16 2.50
N SER A 44 2.88 -13.88 3.75
CA SER A 44 2.44 -14.68 4.90
C SER A 44 0.92 -14.62 5.07
N LEU A 45 0.34 -13.43 4.97
CA LEU A 45 -1.11 -13.24 4.98
C LEU A 45 -1.80 -13.99 3.82
N LEU A 46 -1.30 -13.85 2.59
CA LEU A 46 -1.89 -14.52 1.43
C LEU A 46 -1.86 -16.05 1.58
N ARG A 47 -0.79 -16.60 2.17
CA ARG A 47 -0.71 -18.03 2.48
C ARG A 47 -1.79 -18.45 3.50
N GLU A 48 -1.99 -17.65 4.55
CA GLU A 48 -3.06 -17.91 5.53
C GLU A 48 -4.44 -17.86 4.87
N LEU A 49 -4.71 -16.82 4.08
CA LEU A 49 -5.96 -16.66 3.32
C LEU A 49 -6.19 -17.82 2.33
N GLY A 50 -5.13 -18.33 1.70
CA GLY A 50 -5.19 -19.49 0.81
C GLY A 50 -5.51 -20.82 1.51
N SER A 51 -5.48 -20.86 2.85
CA SER A 51 -5.78 -22.05 3.66
C SER A 51 -7.10 -21.95 4.45
N VAL A 52 -7.89 -20.91 4.21
CA VAL A 52 -9.14 -20.66 4.94
C VAL A 52 -10.19 -21.73 4.62
N SER A 53 -10.82 -22.25 5.67
CA SER A 53 -12.04 -23.05 5.54
C SER A 53 -13.26 -22.11 5.56
N PHE A 54 -14.22 -22.36 4.67
CA PHE A 54 -15.46 -21.60 4.57
C PHE A 54 -16.54 -22.14 5.54
N ASP A 55 -16.17 -22.27 6.81
CA ASP A 55 -17.05 -22.58 7.94
C ASP A 55 -17.32 -21.33 8.81
N PHE A 56 -18.50 -21.28 9.45
CA PHE A 56 -19.09 -20.04 9.96
C PHE A 56 -18.23 -19.29 11.00
N SER A 57 -17.55 -20.01 11.89
CA SER A 57 -16.68 -19.43 12.94
C SER A 57 -15.36 -18.89 12.37
N ASN A 58 -14.85 -19.51 11.31
CA ASN A 58 -13.55 -19.21 10.75
C ASN A 58 -13.57 -17.95 9.87
N LEU A 59 -14.67 -17.69 9.15
CA LEU A 59 -14.78 -16.55 8.24
C LEU A 59 -14.75 -15.19 8.96
N ASN A 60 -15.43 -15.06 10.09
CA ASN A 60 -15.42 -13.81 10.85
C ASN A 60 -14.03 -13.48 11.40
N SER A 61 -13.33 -14.48 11.94
CA SER A 61 -11.97 -14.30 12.47
C SER A 61 -10.97 -14.00 11.34
N THR A 62 -11.08 -14.69 10.21
CA THR A 62 -10.29 -14.45 9.00
C THR A 62 -10.51 -13.01 8.48
N ARG A 63 -11.77 -12.58 8.40
CA ARG A 63 -12.12 -11.22 7.98
C ARG A 63 -11.53 -10.16 8.91
N ALA A 64 -11.61 -10.37 10.22
CA ALA A 64 -11.07 -9.44 11.22
C ALA A 64 -9.55 -9.29 11.06
N LYS A 65 -8.82 -10.41 10.98
CA LYS A 65 -7.36 -10.41 10.73
C LYS A 65 -7.01 -9.72 9.42
N PHE A 66 -7.80 -9.97 8.37
CA PHE A 66 -7.54 -9.35 7.09
C PHE A 66 -7.74 -7.83 7.13
N LEU A 67 -8.83 -7.34 7.76
CA LEU A 67 -9.06 -5.92 7.95
C LEU A 67 -7.98 -5.25 8.81
N GLU A 68 -7.52 -5.92 9.86
CA GLU A 68 -6.41 -5.44 10.70
C GLU A 68 -5.14 -5.25 9.88
N PHE A 69 -4.77 -6.23 9.05
CA PHE A 69 -3.63 -6.13 8.15
C PHE A 69 -3.75 -4.96 7.15
N LEU A 70 -4.96 -4.74 6.63
CA LEU A 70 -5.24 -3.69 5.63
C LEU A 70 -5.27 -2.27 6.21
N ASN A 71 -5.20 -2.13 7.52
CA ASN A 71 -5.05 -0.86 8.22
C ASN A 71 -3.64 -0.71 8.80
N PRO A 72 -2.58 -0.65 7.95
CA PRO A 72 -1.23 -0.62 8.45
C PRO A 72 -0.98 0.70 9.19
N ASN A 73 -0.57 0.60 10.45
CA ASN A 73 -0.01 1.72 11.22
C ASN A 73 1.38 2.17 10.70
N PHE A 74 1.93 1.46 9.71
CA PHE A 74 3.23 1.78 9.15
C PHE A 74 3.14 2.96 8.18
N LYS A 75 3.93 4.00 8.48
CA LYS A 75 4.12 5.19 7.66
C LYS A 75 5.61 5.44 7.48
N PHE A 76 6.00 5.81 6.26
CA PHE A 76 7.37 6.23 6.03
C PHE A 76 7.59 7.59 6.69
N GLN A 77 8.79 7.80 7.24
CA GLN A 77 9.16 9.09 7.80
C GLN A 77 9.88 9.92 6.73
N SER A 78 9.57 11.22 6.64
CA SER A 78 10.22 12.12 5.68
C SER A 78 11.72 12.23 5.92
N THR A 79 12.16 12.04 7.16
CA THR A 79 13.55 12.14 7.65
C THR A 79 14.29 10.79 7.65
N THR A 80 13.65 9.71 7.20
CA THR A 80 14.26 8.37 7.10
C THR A 80 14.11 7.85 5.68
N ARG A 81 15.24 7.66 5.00
CA ARG A 81 15.25 7.15 3.62
C ARG A 81 14.68 5.74 3.58
N PHE A 82 13.94 5.42 2.53
CA PHE A 82 13.38 4.10 2.26
C PHE A 82 14.46 3.02 2.44
N PRO A 83 14.19 1.92 3.15
CA PRO A 83 15.20 0.90 3.46
C PRO A 83 15.79 0.25 2.19
N LEU A 84 17.09 -0.03 2.20
CA LEU A 84 17.79 -0.59 1.02
C LEU A 84 17.48 -2.08 0.83
N SER A 85 17.37 -2.81 1.93
CA SER A 85 17.29 -4.27 1.98
C SER A 85 15.85 -4.80 2.06
N GLU A 86 14.84 -3.93 1.97
CA GLU A 86 13.45 -4.32 2.15
C GLU A 86 12.61 -4.04 0.90
N LEU A 87 11.57 -4.87 0.74
CA LEU A 87 10.58 -4.75 -0.31
C LEU A 87 9.22 -4.50 0.31
N TYR A 88 8.48 -3.55 -0.27
CA TYR A 88 7.15 -3.19 0.17
C TYR A 88 6.14 -3.34 -0.97
N VAL A 89 4.93 -3.77 -0.61
CA VAL A 89 3.78 -3.84 -1.51
C VAL A 89 2.89 -2.63 -1.21
N CYS A 90 2.51 -1.89 -2.25
CA CYS A 90 1.51 -0.83 -2.12
C CYS A 90 0.11 -1.42 -2.36
N LEU A 91 -0.71 -1.46 -1.31
CA LEU A 91 -2.03 -2.08 -1.32
C LEU A 91 -3.07 -1.28 -2.12
N ASP A 92 -2.80 0.00 -2.38
CA ASP A 92 -3.68 0.91 -3.12
C ASP A 92 -3.47 0.88 -4.64
N ARG A 93 -2.54 0.05 -5.13
CA ARG A 93 -2.29 -0.10 -6.57
C ARG A 93 -3.31 -1.04 -7.19
N GLY A 94 -3.82 -0.66 -8.37
CA GLY A 94 -5.05 -1.19 -8.94
C GLY A 94 -5.18 -2.71 -8.96
N LEU A 95 -4.14 -3.46 -9.36
CA LEU A 95 -4.20 -4.91 -9.41
C LEU A 95 -4.34 -5.54 -8.01
N VAL A 96 -3.50 -5.15 -7.05
CA VAL A 96 -3.57 -5.68 -5.69
C VAL A 96 -4.83 -5.20 -4.98
N PHE A 97 -5.18 -3.93 -5.14
CA PHE A 97 -6.40 -3.36 -4.56
C PHE A 97 -7.65 -4.11 -5.03
N ARG A 98 -7.76 -4.39 -6.34
CA ARG A 98 -8.88 -5.16 -6.91
C ARG A 98 -9.02 -6.53 -6.24
N GLU A 99 -7.94 -7.28 -6.15
CA GLU A 99 -7.99 -8.63 -5.56
C GLU A 99 -8.30 -8.57 -4.05
N ILE A 100 -7.77 -7.58 -3.32
CA ILE A 100 -8.14 -7.32 -1.93
C ILE A 100 -9.63 -7.06 -1.78
N THR A 101 -10.22 -6.21 -2.63
CA THR A 101 -11.65 -5.91 -2.60
C THR A 101 -12.50 -7.15 -2.84
N VAL A 102 -12.11 -8.01 -3.79
CA VAL A 102 -12.81 -9.28 -4.05
C VAL A 102 -12.75 -10.19 -2.81
N MET A 103 -11.57 -10.36 -2.23
CA MET A 103 -11.40 -11.18 -1.02
C MET A 103 -12.25 -10.65 0.16
N LEU A 104 -12.24 -9.34 0.40
CA LEU A 104 -13.06 -8.71 1.44
C LEU A 104 -14.56 -8.86 1.19
N ARG A 105 -14.99 -8.71 -0.06
CA ARG A 105 -16.40 -8.85 -0.43
C ARG A 105 -16.89 -10.27 -0.15
N VAL A 106 -16.12 -11.29 -0.54
CA VAL A 106 -16.49 -12.69 -0.29
C VAL A 106 -16.49 -12.99 1.21
N LEU A 107 -15.44 -12.60 1.95
CA LEU A 107 -15.39 -12.79 3.41
C LEU A 107 -16.48 -12.01 4.17
N GLY A 108 -16.98 -10.91 3.60
CA GLY A 108 -18.08 -10.12 4.15
C GLY A 108 -19.47 -10.61 3.76
N THR A 109 -19.57 -11.58 2.86
CA THR A 109 -20.85 -12.13 2.40
C THR A 109 -21.45 -13.05 3.46
N PRO A 110 -22.73 -12.89 3.85
CA PRO A 110 -23.38 -13.81 4.78
C PRO A 110 -23.28 -15.25 4.27
N THR A 111 -22.93 -16.20 5.14
CA THR A 111 -22.65 -17.60 4.75
C THR A 111 -23.79 -18.26 3.96
N LYS A 112 -25.04 -17.93 4.29
CA LYS A 112 -26.24 -18.40 3.57
C LYS A 112 -26.35 -17.93 2.10
N LEU A 113 -25.57 -16.92 1.72
CA LEU A 113 -25.51 -16.35 0.37
C LEU A 113 -24.20 -16.69 -0.34
N LEU A 114 -23.27 -17.40 0.32
CA LEU A 114 -22.04 -17.85 -0.33
C LEU A 114 -22.36 -18.93 -1.35
N THR A 115 -21.81 -18.76 -2.54
CA THR A 115 -21.92 -19.74 -3.62
C THR A 115 -20.55 -20.37 -3.88
N GLU A 116 -20.53 -21.54 -4.51
CA GLU A 116 -19.30 -22.16 -4.98
C GLU A 116 -18.48 -21.21 -5.87
N ASN A 117 -19.15 -20.42 -6.71
CA ASN A 117 -18.51 -19.41 -7.56
C ASN A 117 -17.84 -18.31 -6.73
N SER A 118 -18.48 -17.82 -5.66
CA SER A 118 -17.90 -16.82 -4.77
C SER A 118 -16.64 -17.35 -4.08
N ILE A 119 -16.65 -18.62 -3.67
CA ILE A 119 -15.50 -19.27 -3.02
C ILE A 119 -14.35 -19.46 -4.02
N LYS A 120 -14.64 -19.93 -5.25
CA LYS A 120 -13.65 -20.04 -6.32
C LYS A 120 -13.03 -18.68 -6.65
N GLU A 121 -13.85 -17.64 -6.71
CA GLU A 121 -13.39 -16.28 -7.00
C GLU A 121 -12.45 -15.76 -5.90
N TYR A 122 -12.76 -16.04 -4.62
CA TYR A 122 -11.90 -15.73 -3.49
C TYR A 122 -10.51 -16.37 -3.62
N PHE A 123 -10.44 -17.69 -3.83
CA PHE A 123 -9.15 -18.38 -3.95
C PHE A 123 -8.37 -17.92 -5.19
N SER A 124 -9.08 -17.71 -6.30
CA SER A 124 -8.47 -17.14 -7.50
C SER A 124 -7.90 -15.73 -7.25
N SER A 125 -8.53 -14.92 -6.39
CA SER A 125 -8.02 -13.61 -5.98
C SER A 125 -6.78 -13.71 -5.08
N VAL A 126 -6.72 -14.71 -4.20
CA VAL A 126 -5.50 -15.01 -3.42
C VAL A 126 -4.34 -15.32 -4.37
N GLU A 127 -4.55 -16.25 -5.30
CA GLU A 127 -3.53 -16.65 -6.30
C GLU A 127 -3.08 -15.48 -7.17
N ARG A 128 -4.02 -14.69 -7.70
CA ARG A 128 -3.69 -13.49 -8.48
C ARG A 128 -2.91 -12.45 -7.67
N SER A 129 -3.21 -12.30 -6.38
CA SER A 129 -2.45 -11.42 -5.49
C SER A 129 -1.01 -11.88 -5.34
N VAL A 130 -0.77 -13.19 -5.19
CA VAL A 130 0.58 -13.78 -5.17
C VAL A 130 1.30 -13.50 -6.49
N LEU A 131 0.64 -13.72 -7.64
CA LEU A 131 1.22 -13.45 -8.96
C LEU A 131 1.58 -11.97 -9.15
N CYS A 132 0.77 -11.04 -8.65
CA CYS A 132 1.03 -9.59 -8.73
C CYS A 132 2.33 -9.18 -8.05
N VAL A 133 2.75 -9.87 -6.98
CA VAL A 133 3.93 -9.50 -6.18
C VAL A 133 5.15 -10.39 -6.42
N THR A 134 4.99 -11.51 -7.12
CA THR A 134 6.07 -12.48 -7.41
C THR A 134 6.58 -12.40 -8.84
N ARG A 135 5.81 -11.84 -9.79
CA ARG A 135 6.31 -11.60 -11.14
C ARG A 135 7.39 -10.51 -11.13
N LEU A 136 8.63 -10.94 -11.34
CA LEU A 136 9.84 -10.10 -11.39
C LEU A 136 9.76 -9.02 -12.47
N GLU A 137 9.09 -9.33 -13.58
CA GLU A 137 8.77 -8.40 -14.64
C GLU A 137 7.49 -7.65 -14.30
N GLN A 138 7.60 -6.62 -13.45
CA GLN A 138 6.54 -5.61 -13.32
C GLN A 138 6.48 -4.75 -14.60
N THR A 139 6.34 -5.35 -15.78
CA THR A 139 6.15 -4.64 -17.06
C THR A 139 4.79 -3.95 -17.12
N VAL A 140 3.87 -4.33 -16.23
CA VAL A 140 2.55 -3.72 -16.08
C VAL A 140 2.66 -2.52 -15.14
N GLU A 141 2.47 -1.32 -15.70
CA GLU A 141 2.17 -0.14 -14.88
C GLU A 141 0.72 -0.19 -14.39
N PRO A 142 0.42 0.29 -13.17
CA PRO A 142 1.37 0.85 -12.19
C PRO A 142 2.11 -0.20 -11.37
N LYS A 143 3.35 0.11 -10.95
CA LYS A 143 4.18 -0.75 -10.11
C LYS A 143 3.49 -1.05 -8.77
N VAL A 144 3.58 -2.30 -8.33
CA VAL A 144 2.96 -2.80 -7.09
C VAL A 144 3.99 -3.01 -6.00
N LEU A 145 5.21 -3.42 -6.37
CA LEU A 145 6.27 -3.81 -5.46
C LEU A 145 7.45 -2.82 -5.55
N PHE A 146 7.85 -2.31 -4.39
CA PHE A 146 8.74 -1.18 -4.22
C PHE A 146 9.98 -1.58 -3.43
N ASN A 147 11.14 -1.46 -4.07
CA ASN A 147 12.41 -1.21 -3.38
C ASN A 147 12.68 0.30 -3.37
N ARG A 148 13.78 0.73 -2.72
CA ARG A 148 14.18 2.15 -2.69
C ARG A 148 14.20 2.81 -4.07
N LYS A 149 14.81 2.15 -5.07
CA LYS A 149 14.97 2.70 -6.42
C LYS A 149 13.61 2.93 -7.08
N VAL A 150 12.75 1.92 -7.09
CA VAL A 150 11.40 2.01 -7.69
C VAL A 150 10.56 3.03 -6.95
N PHE A 151 10.62 3.07 -5.61
CA PHE A 151 9.93 4.05 -4.79
C PHE A 151 10.32 5.49 -5.13
N GLU A 152 11.61 5.77 -5.19
CA GLU A 152 12.11 7.11 -5.49
C GLU A 152 11.81 7.52 -6.94
N GLN A 153 11.88 6.58 -7.90
CA GLN A 153 11.58 6.85 -9.31
C GLN A 153 10.09 7.06 -9.58
N GLU A 154 9.24 6.14 -9.13
CA GLU A 154 7.79 6.16 -9.36
C GLU A 154 7.15 7.46 -8.83
N PHE A 155 7.58 7.88 -7.63
CA PHE A 155 7.02 9.04 -6.95
C PHE A 155 7.84 10.31 -7.14
N LYS A 156 8.87 10.27 -8.00
CA LYS A 156 9.75 11.41 -8.31
C LYS A 156 10.31 12.06 -7.04
N LEU A 157 10.84 11.22 -6.13
CA LEU A 157 11.40 11.64 -4.85
C LEU A 157 12.93 11.68 -4.92
N GLY A 158 13.51 12.80 -4.51
CA GLY A 158 14.92 12.94 -4.19
C GLY A 158 15.17 12.82 -2.69
N TRP A 159 16.37 12.39 -2.32
CA TRP A 159 16.82 12.31 -0.92
C TRP A 159 17.99 13.27 -0.69
N LYS A 160 17.86 14.15 0.30
CA LYS A 160 18.94 15.01 0.78
C LYS A 160 19.50 14.40 2.08
N GLY A 161 20.80 14.11 2.08
CA GLY A 161 21.51 13.42 3.17
C GLY A 161 22.13 14.38 4.16
#